data_AF-A0A8T4RB28-F1
#
_entry.id   AF-A0A8T4RB28-F1
#
_cell.length_a   1.000
_cell.length_b   1.000
_cell.length_c   1.000
_cell.angle_alpha   90.00
_cell.angle_beta   90.00
_cell.angle_gamma   90.00
#
_symmetry.space_group_name_H-M   'P 1'
#
loop_
_entity.id
_entity.type
_entity.pdbx_description
1 polymer ?
#
loop_
_entity_poly.entity_id
_entity_poly.type
_entity_poly.pdbx_seq_one_letter_code
_entity_poly.pdbx_strand_id
1 'polypeptide(L)'
;MIVFGMQEIASFVVRVLTKKQLEIFYLIDASENFTFSKFVKNFSGTHPQSTLKHVLKHLRSIGLVEFENGMPLQFTKLGSFIKEGVKNET
;
A
#
# COMPACT_ATOMS: atom_id res chain seq x y z
N MET A 1 6.11 8.80 25.99
CA MET A 1 6.51 9.77 24.94
C MET A 1 7.20 8.98 23.81
N ILE A 2 6.43 8.31 22.93
CA ILE A 2 6.95 7.45 21.84
C ILE A 2 6.12 7.71 20.56
N VAL A 3 5.76 8.97 20.30
CA VAL A 3 4.90 9.33 19.16
C VAL A 3 5.68 9.99 18.02
N PHE A 4 6.85 10.59 18.32
CA PHE A 4 7.62 11.35 17.34
C PHE A 4 8.34 10.49 16.28
N GLY A 5 9.01 9.40 16.67
CA GLY A 5 9.78 8.59 15.71
C GLY A 5 8.93 7.87 14.66
N MET A 6 7.68 7.55 15.00
CA MET A 6 6.78 6.83 14.10
C MET A 6 6.18 7.72 13.01
N GLN A 7 5.93 9.01 13.30
CA GLN A 7 5.46 9.98 12.30
C GLN A 7 6.53 10.30 11.26
N GLU A 8 7.80 10.42 11.68
CA GLU A 8 8.91 10.64 10.74
C GLU A 8 9.08 9.47 9.77
N ILE A 9 8.86 8.24 10.23
CA ILE A 9 8.88 7.04 9.38
C ILE A 9 7.73 7.08 8.36
N ALA A 10 6.53 7.47 8.78
CA ALA A 10 5.39 7.62 7.86
C ALA A 10 5.66 8.66 6.77
N SER A 11 6.10 9.85 7.19
CA SER A 11 6.43 10.94 6.28
C SER A 11 7.61 10.58 5.35
N PHE A 12 8.60 9.84 5.84
CA PHE A 12 9.72 9.34 5.03
C PHE A 12 9.27 8.32 3.98
N VAL A 13 8.47 7.32 4.36
CA VAL A 13 7.94 6.32 3.43
C VAL A 13 7.12 6.99 2.33
N VAL A 14 6.25 7.94 2.69
CA VAL A 14 5.46 8.73 1.73
C VAL A 14 6.35 9.52 0.77
N ARG A 15 7.45 10.11 1.26
CA ARG A 15 8.42 10.83 0.42
C ARG A 15 9.19 9.92 -0.54
N VAL A 16 9.43 8.67 -0.15
CA VAL A 16 10.12 7.68 -0.99
C VAL A 16 9.17 7.06 -2.03
N LEU A 17 7.88 6.97 -1.71
CA LEU A 17 6.88 6.46 -2.65
C LEU A 17 6.57 7.50 -3.73
N THR A 18 6.60 7.05 -4.98
CA THR A 18 6.12 7.87 -6.10
C THR A 18 4.61 8.11 -6.00
N LYS A 19 4.12 9.19 -6.61
CA LYS A 19 2.67 9.51 -6.66
C LYS A 19 1.81 8.32 -7.11
N LYS A 20 2.28 7.55 -8.11
CA LYS A 20 1.60 6.35 -8.60
C LYS A 20 1.56 5.22 -7.56
N GLN A 21 2.64 5.04 -6.80
CA GLN A 21 2.69 4.02 -5.75
C GLN A 21 1.77 4.38 -4.58
N LEU A 22 1.69 5.66 -4.22
CA LEU A 22 0.74 6.18 -3.24
C LEU A 22 -0.71 5.99 -3.69
N GLU A 23 -1.04 6.32 -4.93
CA GLU A 23 -2.38 6.08 -5.49
C GLU A 23 -2.76 4.60 -5.38
N ILE A 24 -1.88 3.69 -5.82
CA ILE A 24 -2.12 2.25 -5.72
C ILE A 24 -2.21 1.81 -4.25
N PHE A 25 -1.39 2.37 -3.36
CA PHE A 25 -1.45 2.09 -1.92
C PHE A 25 -2.83 2.46 -1.34
N TYR A 26 -3.43 3.58 -1.72
CA TYR A 26 -4.80 3.93 -1.30
C TYR A 26 -5.87 3.05 -1.94
N LEU A 27 -5.68 2.61 -3.18
CA LEU A 27 -6.61 1.67 -3.82
C LEU A 27 -6.69 0.35 -3.06
N ILE A 28 -5.60 -0.09 -2.42
CA ILE A 28 -5.58 -1.30 -1.58
C ILE A 28 -6.52 -1.15 -0.39
N ASP A 29 -6.58 0.05 0.21
CA ASP A 29 -7.50 0.36 1.30
C ASP A 29 -8.97 0.24 0.88
N ALA A 30 -9.28 0.69 -0.34
CA ALA A 30 -10.63 0.57 -0.91
C ALA A 30 -10.98 -0.87 -1.36
N SER A 31 -10.01 -1.79 -1.34
CA SER A 31 -10.11 -3.13 -1.93
C SER A 31 -10.19 -4.24 -0.88
N GLU A 32 -11.10 -4.09 0.07
CA GLU A 32 -11.30 -5.10 1.12
C GLU A 32 -11.47 -6.51 0.52
N ASN A 33 -10.68 -7.46 1.02
CA ASN A 33 -10.71 -8.87 0.63
C ASN A 33 -10.35 -9.17 -0.84
N PHE A 34 -9.68 -8.26 -1.55
CA PHE A 34 -9.22 -8.57 -2.91
C PHE A 34 -7.96 -9.42 -2.87
N THR A 35 -7.96 -10.56 -3.55
CA THR A 35 -6.71 -11.29 -3.85
C THR A 35 -5.86 -10.48 -4.83
N PHE A 36 -4.55 -10.76 -4.87
CA PHE A 36 -3.63 -10.12 -5.81
C PHE A 36 -4.17 -10.07 -7.25
N SER A 37 -4.65 -11.21 -7.75
CA SER A 37 -5.19 -11.33 -9.11
C SER A 37 -6.48 -10.54 -9.30
N LYS A 38 -7.37 -10.52 -8.29
CA LYS A 38 -8.62 -9.76 -8.33
C LYS A 38 -8.37 -8.26 -8.32
N PHE A 39 -7.42 -7.79 -7.51
CA PHE A 39 -6.97 -6.41 -7.49
C PHE A 39 -6.42 -5.98 -8.86
N VAL A 40 -5.46 -6.73 -9.40
CA VAL A 40 -4.85 -6.38 -10.70
C VAL A 40 -5.88 -6.36 -11.83
N LYS A 41 -6.89 -7.24 -11.79
CA LYS A 41 -7.96 -7.28 -12.79
C LYS A 41 -8.96 -6.12 -12.64
N ASN A 42 -9.32 -5.74 -11.41
CA ASN A 42 -10.28 -4.65 -11.18
C ASN A 42 -9.68 -3.27 -11.47
N PHE A 43 -8.39 -3.08 -11.18
CA PHE A 43 -7.72 -1.79 -11.39
C PHE A 43 -6.93 -1.71 -12.70
N SER A 44 -7.01 -2.73 -13.57
CA SER A 44 -6.30 -2.67 -14.87
C SER A 44 -6.81 -1.57 -15.81
N GLY A 45 -7.99 -1.00 -15.53
CA GLY A 45 -8.53 0.15 -16.27
C GLY A 45 -7.92 1.49 -15.85
N THR A 46 -7.42 1.62 -14.60
CA THR A 46 -6.76 2.84 -14.11
C THR A 46 -5.25 2.80 -14.31
N HIS A 47 -4.63 1.63 -14.18
CA HIS A 47 -3.20 1.44 -14.41
C HIS A 47 -2.92 0.14 -15.17
N PRO A 48 -1.82 0.09 -15.97
CA PRO A 48 -1.41 -1.15 -16.62
C PRO A 48 -1.18 -2.27 -15.61
N GLN A 49 -1.57 -3.50 -15.97
CA GLN A 49 -1.38 -4.67 -15.11
C GLN A 49 0.08 -4.88 -14.70
N SER A 50 1.04 -4.60 -15.60
CA SER A 50 2.47 -4.64 -15.31
C SER A 50 2.86 -3.68 -14.20
N THR A 51 2.35 -2.44 -14.24
CA THR A 51 2.55 -1.42 -13.22
C THR A 51 1.95 -1.84 -11.88
N LEU A 52 0.69 -2.29 -11.87
CA LEU A 52 0.04 -2.76 -10.63
C LEU A 52 0.83 -3.91 -9.99
N LYS A 53 1.21 -4.91 -10.78
CA LYS A 53 2.02 -6.06 -10.31
C LYS A 53 3.37 -5.60 -9.76
N HIS A 54 4.04 -4.68 -10.46
CA HIS A 54 5.34 -4.15 -10.05
C HIS A 54 5.24 -3.38 -8.72
N VAL A 55 4.26 -2.48 -8.61
CA VAL A 55 4.03 -1.68 -7.41
C VAL A 55 3.63 -2.56 -6.22
N LEU A 56 2.72 -3.52 -6.40
CA LEU A 56 2.36 -4.45 -5.31
C LEU A 56 3.54 -5.26 -4.81
N LYS A 57 4.40 -5.74 -5.72
CA LYS A 57 5.64 -6.44 -5.34
C LYS A 57 6.59 -5.51 -4.59
N HIS A 58 6.74 -4.27 -5.04
CA HIS A 58 7.57 -3.28 -4.37
C HIS A 58 7.04 -2.94 -2.96
N LEU A 59 5.74 -2.67 -2.81
CA LEU A 59 5.10 -2.42 -1.52
C LEU A 59 5.27 -3.61 -0.56
N ARG A 60 5.25 -4.84 -1.09
CA ARG A 60 5.55 -6.05 -0.31
C ARG A 60 7.01 -6.13 0.10
N SER A 61 7.96 -5.81 -0.79
CA SER A 61 9.40 -5.87 -0.46
C SER A 61 9.80 -4.87 0.63
N ILE A 62 9.12 -3.73 0.71
CA ILE A 62 9.32 -2.75 1.79
C ILE A 62 8.45 -3.02 3.02
N GLY A 63 7.72 -4.14 3.04
CA GLY A 63 6.95 -4.59 4.20
C GLY A 63 5.70 -3.76 4.50
N LEU A 64 5.13 -3.04 3.53
CA LEU A 64 3.90 -2.27 3.70
C LEU A 64 2.64 -3.12 3.46
N VAL A 65 2.72 -4.09 2.57
CA VAL A 65 1.60 -4.98 2.25
C VAL A 65 2.06 -6.42 2.26
N GLU A 66 1.14 -7.32 2.59
CA GLU A 66 1.36 -8.75 2.56
C GLU A 66 0.27 -9.43 1.73
N PHE A 67 0.68 -10.47 1.01
CA PHE A 67 -0.22 -11.31 0.24
C PHE A 67 0.43 -12.66 -0.02
N GLU A 68 -0.39 -13.70 0.06
CA GLU A 68 -0.02 -15.08 -0.28
C GLU A 68 -0.99 -15.65 -1.30
N ASN A 69 -0.65 -16.80 -1.87
CA ASN A 69 -1.51 -17.46 -2.85
C ASN A 69 -2.84 -17.83 -2.21
N GLY A 70 -3.93 -17.28 -2.77
CA GLY A 70 -5.28 -17.49 -2.25
C GLY A 70 -5.66 -16.59 -1.07
N MET A 71 -4.71 -15.84 -0.50
CA MET A 71 -5.01 -14.87 0.56
C MET A 71 -5.34 -13.49 -0.01
N PRO A 72 -6.23 -12.73 0.66
CA PRO A 72 -6.49 -11.36 0.28
C PRO A 72 -5.23 -10.52 0.53
N LEU A 73 -5.11 -9.47 -0.28
CA LEU A 73 -4.12 -8.42 -0.15
C LEU A 73 -4.43 -7.63 1.12
N GLN A 74 -3.47 -7.54 2.04
CA GLN A 74 -3.65 -6.85 3.32
C GLN A 74 -2.48 -5.90 3.60
N PHE A 75 -2.73 -4.87 4.40
CA PHE A 75 -1.66 -4.07 4.95
C PHE A 75 -1.01 -4.82 6.11
N THR A 76 0.32 -4.76 6.17
CA THR A 76 1.04 -5.19 7.37
C THR A 76 0.75 -4.23 8.52
N LYS A 77 1.26 -4.52 9.72
CA LYS A 77 1.26 -3.58 10.85
C LYS A 77 1.90 -2.23 10.47
N LEU A 78 2.98 -2.27 9.70
CA LEU A 78 3.65 -1.07 9.21
C LEU A 78 2.76 -0.34 8.21
N GLY A 79 2.23 -1.02 7.19
CA GLY A 79 1.35 -0.40 6.20
C GLY A 79 0.11 0.26 6.80
N SER A 80 -0.52 -0.41 7.78
CA SER A 80 -1.65 0.14 8.52
C SER A 80 -1.26 1.40 9.29
N PHE A 81 -0.09 1.39 9.93
CA PHE A 81 0.43 2.56 10.63
C PHE A 81 0.73 3.73 9.68
N ILE A 82 1.37 3.48 8.54
CA ILE A 82 1.62 4.51 7.52
C ILE A 82 0.29 5.09 7.04
N LYS A 83 -0.70 4.24 6.74
CA LYS A 83 -2.04 4.65 6.33
C LYS A 83 -2.70 5.57 7.36
N GLU A 84 -2.64 5.23 8.64
CA GLU A 84 -3.21 6.06 9.73
C GLU A 84 -2.43 7.35 9.95
N GLY A 85 -1.11 7.32 9.82
CA GLY A 85 -0.25 8.50 9.91
C GLY A 85 -0.59 9.52 8.82
N VAL A 86 -0.80 9.07 7.58
CA VAL A 86 -1.11 9.96 6.46
C VAL A 86 -2.54 10.48 6.49
N LYS A 87 -3.52 9.68 6.95
CA LYS A 87 -4.91 10.14 7.12
C LYS A 87 -5.05 11.24 8.17
N ASN A 88 -4.13 11.34 9.14
CA ASN A 88 -4.15 12.37 10.18
C ASN A 88 -3.41 13.68 9.80
N GLU A 89 -2.75 13.75 8.63
CA GLU A 89 -2.09 14.97 8.15
C GLU A 89 -3.00 15.83 7.23
N THR A 90 -4.21 15.36 6.89
CA THR A 90 -5.20 16.11 6.06
C THR A 90 -6.34 16.61 6.93
#